data_AF-A0A938MIV8-F1
#
_entry.id   AF-A0A938MIV8-F1
#
_cell.length_a   1.000
_cell.length_b   1.000
_cell.length_c   1.000
_cell.angle_alpha   90.00
_cell.angle_beta   90.00
_cell.angle_gamma   90.00
#
_symmetry.space_group_name_H-M   'P 1'
#
loop_
_entity.id
_entity.type
_entity.pdbx_description
1 polymer ?
#
loop_
_entity_poly.entity_id
_entity_poly.type
_entity_poly.pdbx_seq_one_letter_code
_entity_poly.pdbx_strand_id
1 'polypeptide(L)'
;YDVYGSDERGFSVHREAYRYFFNPSHLRPEEKDAMMGPRAPNFVARTTDTSMLVVGDVPGASNTCFYRVVAVDAADVESGCSDYVEMKHPFVYSAPAVVAKVGQAYSYPVRTLRCDGDIQYRDGTLYYAEKEEYGHELVKGPAWLKLDRATGVLAGTPGSADAGVADVEVRLTRTYPYESRQPAFSKSEPQFRAEDRQAFQIRVVP
;
A
#
# COMPACT_ATOMS: atom_id res chain seq x y z
N TYR A 1 -19.25 -9.78 -12.53
CA TYR A 1 -18.14 -10.10 -11.62
C TYR A 1 -18.13 -9.15 -10.46
N ASP A 2 -17.91 -9.65 -9.26
CA ASP A 2 -17.61 -8.83 -8.08
C ASP A 2 -16.13 -8.91 -7.77
N VAL A 3 -15.53 -7.73 -7.57
CA VAL A 3 -14.10 -7.57 -7.30
C VAL A 3 -13.92 -7.24 -5.84
N TYR A 4 -12.97 -7.92 -5.21
CA TYR A 4 -12.61 -7.71 -3.81
C TYR A 4 -11.12 -7.42 -3.71
N GLY A 5 -10.73 -6.54 -2.78
CA GLY A 5 -9.37 -6.05 -2.61
C GLY A 5 -8.98 -5.93 -1.15
N SER A 6 -7.80 -6.43 -0.79
CA SER A 6 -7.29 -6.40 0.58
C SER A 6 -5.77 -6.23 0.61
N ASP A 7 -5.25 -5.64 1.68
CA ASP A 7 -3.82 -5.62 1.99
C ASP A 7 -3.38 -6.89 2.75
N GLU A 8 -4.33 -7.73 3.17
CA GLU A 8 -4.09 -9.04 3.76
C GLU A 8 -4.04 -10.11 2.67
N ARG A 9 -2.96 -10.88 2.63
CA ARG A 9 -2.73 -11.93 1.64
C ARG A 9 -3.77 -13.06 1.70
N GLY A 10 -4.08 -13.52 2.92
CA GLY A 10 -4.99 -14.64 3.18
C GLY A 10 -6.48 -14.29 3.18
N PHE A 11 -6.88 -13.10 2.70
CA PHE A 11 -8.24 -12.60 2.92
C PHE A 11 -9.34 -13.45 2.25
N SER A 12 -10.49 -13.50 2.93
CA SER A 12 -11.77 -14.00 2.41
C SER A 12 -12.63 -12.85 1.89
N VAL A 13 -13.45 -13.10 0.88
CA VAL A 13 -14.31 -12.06 0.28
C VAL A 13 -15.48 -11.71 1.20
N HIS A 14 -15.70 -10.42 1.45
CA HIS A 14 -16.74 -9.89 2.34
C HIS A 14 -17.34 -8.61 1.76
N ARG A 15 -18.64 -8.64 1.46
CA ARG A 15 -19.42 -7.45 1.05
C ARG A 15 -19.76 -6.53 2.20
N GLU A 16 -19.82 -7.08 3.40
CA GLU A 16 -20.18 -6.37 4.62
C GLU A 16 -19.04 -6.44 5.62
N ALA A 17 -19.13 -5.62 6.67
CA ALA A 17 -18.17 -5.68 7.76
C ALA A 17 -18.16 -7.07 8.40
N TYR A 18 -16.98 -7.55 8.78
CA TYR A 18 -16.79 -8.89 9.32
C TYR A 18 -15.86 -8.87 10.53
N ARG A 19 -15.69 -10.02 11.19
CA ARG A 19 -14.78 -10.19 12.32
C ARG A 19 -14.00 -11.48 12.17
N TYR A 20 -12.76 -11.44 12.65
CA TYR A 20 -12.04 -12.67 12.88
C TYR A 20 -12.50 -13.37 14.15
N PHE A 21 -12.41 -14.70 14.15
CA PHE A 21 -12.69 -15.53 15.30
C PHE A 21 -11.41 -16.26 15.70
N PHE A 22 -10.64 -15.64 16.59
CA PHE A 22 -9.40 -16.19 17.14
C PHE A 22 -9.50 -16.40 18.64
N ASN A 23 -8.66 -17.28 19.17
CA ASN A 23 -8.44 -17.34 20.62
C ASN A 23 -7.50 -16.18 21.04
N PRO A 24 -7.98 -15.21 21.84
CA PRO A 24 -7.21 -14.03 22.18
C PRO A 24 -6.00 -14.31 23.09
N SER A 25 -5.88 -15.51 23.67
CA SER A 25 -4.70 -15.88 24.46
C SER A 25 -3.42 -15.96 23.63
N HIS A 26 -3.55 -16.15 22.31
CA HIS A 26 -2.42 -16.30 21.39
C HIS A 26 -2.06 -15.01 20.66
N LEU A 27 -2.87 -13.96 20.73
CA LEU A 27 -2.59 -12.69 20.04
C LEU A 27 -1.52 -11.89 20.78
N ARG A 28 -0.62 -11.23 20.02
CA ARG A 28 0.24 -10.18 20.60
C ARG A 28 -0.63 -9.10 21.23
N PRO A 29 -0.35 -8.66 22.48
CA PRO A 29 -1.15 -7.66 23.16
C PRO A 29 -1.41 -6.40 22.32
N GLU A 30 -0.39 -5.92 21.60
CA GLU A 30 -0.44 -4.74 20.74
C GLU A 30 -1.31 -4.90 19.47
N GLU A 31 -1.63 -6.12 19.06
CA GLU A 31 -2.44 -6.39 17.87
C GLU A 31 -3.88 -6.80 18.20
N LYS A 32 -4.20 -7.03 19.48
CA LYS A 32 -5.52 -7.53 19.89
C LYS A 32 -6.66 -6.66 19.40
N ASP A 33 -6.56 -5.35 19.60
CA ASP A 33 -7.63 -4.43 19.18
C ASP A 33 -7.79 -4.41 17.65
N ALA A 34 -6.67 -4.42 16.93
CA ALA A 34 -6.66 -4.42 15.46
C ALA A 34 -7.20 -5.74 14.86
N MET A 35 -6.97 -6.88 15.51
CA MET A 35 -7.35 -8.20 15.02
C MET A 35 -8.72 -8.68 15.54
N MET A 36 -9.17 -8.23 16.70
CA MET A 36 -10.48 -8.60 17.27
C MET A 36 -11.60 -7.59 16.95
N GLY A 37 -11.23 -6.40 16.46
CA GLY A 37 -12.18 -5.38 16.02
C GLY A 37 -12.93 -5.76 14.74
N PRO A 38 -14.02 -5.04 14.42
CA PRO A 38 -14.68 -5.20 13.12
C PRO A 38 -13.72 -4.79 11.99
N ARG A 39 -13.66 -5.60 10.94
CA ARG A 39 -13.00 -5.30 9.67
C ARG A 39 -14.01 -4.68 8.72
N ALA A 40 -13.56 -3.69 7.95
CA ALA A 40 -14.35 -3.13 6.86
C ALA A 40 -14.60 -4.20 5.78
N PRO A 41 -15.68 -4.11 5.00
CA PRO A 41 -15.83 -4.94 3.81
C PRO A 41 -14.65 -4.72 2.86
N ASN A 42 -14.30 -5.78 2.13
CA ASN A 42 -13.26 -5.73 1.10
C ASN A 42 -13.84 -5.78 -0.32
N PHE A 43 -15.15 -5.56 -0.46
CA PHE A 43 -15.80 -5.38 -1.75
C PHE A 43 -15.40 -4.04 -2.38
N VAL A 44 -14.85 -4.13 -3.59
CA VAL A 44 -14.40 -2.96 -4.37
C VAL A 44 -15.54 -2.47 -5.24
N ALA A 45 -16.00 -3.31 -6.16
CA ALA A 45 -17.08 -2.98 -7.08
C ALA A 45 -17.59 -4.21 -7.83
N ARG A 46 -18.79 -4.06 -8.44
CA ARG A 46 -19.33 -4.99 -9.43
C ARG A 46 -19.06 -4.46 -10.83
N THR A 47 -18.68 -5.34 -11.75
CA THR A 47 -18.50 -5.02 -13.18
C THR A 47 -19.02 -6.13 -14.09
N THR A 48 -19.46 -5.77 -15.28
CA THR A 48 -19.73 -6.69 -16.40
C THR A 48 -18.51 -6.89 -17.29
N ASP A 49 -17.51 -6.01 -17.17
CA ASP A 49 -16.29 -6.08 -17.96
C ASP A 49 -15.36 -7.20 -17.46
N THR A 50 -14.51 -7.69 -18.35
CA THR A 50 -13.49 -8.69 -18.02
C THR A 50 -12.20 -8.07 -17.45
N SER A 51 -12.23 -6.79 -17.12
CA SER A 51 -11.09 -6.04 -16.55
C SER A 51 -11.59 -4.88 -15.70
N MET A 52 -10.82 -4.49 -14.68
CA MET A 52 -11.12 -3.35 -13.81
C MET A 52 -9.82 -2.66 -13.38
N LEU A 53 -9.81 -1.32 -13.39
CA LEU A 53 -8.73 -0.54 -12.80
C LEU A 53 -8.89 -0.53 -11.27
N VAL A 54 -7.95 -1.13 -10.56
CA VAL A 54 -8.00 -1.27 -9.09
C VAL A 54 -6.86 -0.55 -8.38
N VAL A 55 -5.79 -0.19 -9.10
CA VAL A 55 -4.65 0.56 -8.57
C VAL A 55 -4.38 1.78 -9.45
N GLY A 56 -4.25 2.95 -8.81
CA GLY A 56 -3.95 4.23 -9.45
C GLY A 56 -4.39 5.43 -8.61
N ASP A 57 -3.86 6.62 -8.92
CA ASP A 57 -4.32 7.89 -8.34
C ASP A 57 -5.60 8.39 -9.01
N VAL A 58 -6.64 7.56 -8.96
CA VAL A 58 -7.95 7.85 -9.56
C VAL A 58 -9.07 7.52 -8.57
N PRO A 59 -10.22 8.23 -8.65
CA PRO A 59 -11.39 7.89 -7.85
C PRO A 59 -11.83 6.44 -8.09
N GLY A 60 -12.13 5.72 -7.01
CA GLY A 60 -12.66 4.35 -7.07
C GLY A 60 -11.60 3.23 -7.11
N ALA A 61 -10.32 3.54 -7.32
CA ALA A 61 -9.25 2.56 -7.14
C ALA A 61 -9.10 2.23 -5.65
N SER A 62 -9.19 0.94 -5.28
CA SER A 62 -9.04 0.50 -3.90
C SER A 62 -7.59 0.56 -3.42
N ASN A 63 -6.61 0.47 -4.33
CA ASN A 63 -5.19 0.60 -4.03
C ASN A 63 -4.69 -0.38 -2.96
N THR A 64 -5.10 -1.65 -3.08
CA THR A 64 -4.68 -2.76 -2.22
C THR A 64 -3.72 -3.73 -2.92
N CYS A 65 -3.02 -4.58 -2.17
CA CYS A 65 -2.06 -5.54 -2.73
C CYS A 65 -2.69 -6.80 -3.35
N PHE A 66 -3.78 -7.30 -2.80
CA PHE A 66 -4.37 -8.59 -3.19
C PHE A 66 -5.79 -8.43 -3.70
N TYR A 67 -6.14 -9.15 -4.78
CA TYR A 67 -7.48 -9.11 -5.35
C TYR A 67 -8.02 -10.50 -5.65
N ARG A 68 -9.33 -10.66 -5.45
CA ARG A 68 -10.09 -11.85 -5.84
C ARG A 68 -11.32 -11.43 -6.63
N VAL A 69 -11.81 -12.33 -7.48
CA VAL A 69 -13.02 -12.12 -8.27
C VAL A 69 -14.03 -13.23 -8.01
N VAL A 70 -15.29 -12.85 -7.91
CA VAL A 70 -16.45 -13.76 -7.84
C VAL A 70 -17.26 -13.59 -9.13
N ALA A 71 -17.55 -14.69 -9.82
CA ALA A 71 -18.47 -14.67 -10.94
C ALA A 71 -19.90 -14.62 -10.41
N VAL A 72 -20.75 -13.83 -11.07
CA VAL A 72 -22.16 -13.69 -10.70
C VAL A 72 -23.00 -13.83 -11.95
N ASP A 73 -24.01 -14.69 -11.88
CA ASP A 73 -24.93 -14.93 -12.98
C ASP A 73 -26.08 -13.90 -13.05
N ALA A 74 -26.98 -14.07 -14.02
CA ALA A 74 -28.10 -13.17 -14.22
C ALA A 74 -29.17 -13.22 -13.11
N ALA A 75 -29.14 -14.25 -12.26
CA ALA A 75 -30.02 -14.41 -11.11
C ALA A 75 -29.38 -13.92 -9.80
N ASP A 76 -28.24 -13.23 -9.89
CA ASP A 76 -27.43 -12.75 -8.75
C ASP A 76 -26.84 -13.88 -7.90
N VAL A 77 -26.66 -15.06 -8.47
CA VAL A 77 -26.01 -16.19 -7.79
C VAL A 77 -24.50 -16.10 -7.97
N GLU A 78 -23.79 -16.13 -6.84
CA GLU A 78 -22.34 -16.07 -6.77
C GLU A 78 -21.69 -17.44 -6.95
N SER A 79 -20.56 -17.48 -7.65
CA SER A 79 -19.62 -18.61 -7.61
C SER A 79 -18.79 -18.60 -6.33
N GLY A 80 -17.91 -19.59 -6.17
CA GLY A 80 -16.74 -19.43 -5.29
C GLY A 80 -15.83 -18.31 -5.79
N CYS A 81 -15.04 -17.72 -4.89
CA CYS A 81 -14.02 -16.74 -5.28
C CYS A 81 -12.84 -17.41 -6.00
N SER A 82 -12.19 -16.65 -6.88
CA SER A 82 -10.94 -17.04 -7.51
C SER A 82 -9.81 -17.19 -6.48
N ASP A 83 -8.68 -17.75 -6.92
CA ASP A 83 -7.42 -17.47 -6.25
C ASP A 83 -7.09 -15.97 -6.32
N TYR A 84 -6.17 -15.51 -5.48
CA TYR A 84 -5.81 -14.10 -5.47
C TYR A 84 -4.81 -13.77 -6.59
N VAL A 85 -4.88 -12.55 -7.12
CA VAL A 85 -3.76 -11.90 -7.80
C VAL A 85 -3.07 -10.97 -6.83
N GLU A 86 -1.74 -10.98 -6.86
CA GLU A 86 -0.89 -10.11 -6.05
C GLU A 86 -0.27 -9.04 -6.94
N MET A 87 -0.47 -7.78 -6.57
CA MET A 87 0.14 -6.65 -7.25
C MET A 87 1.62 -6.57 -6.90
N LYS A 88 2.42 -5.95 -7.78
CA LYS A 88 3.79 -5.56 -7.41
C LYS A 88 3.72 -4.69 -6.16
N HIS A 89 4.57 -4.97 -5.18
CA HIS A 89 4.77 -4.10 -4.02
C HIS A 89 6.27 -4.03 -3.63
N PRO A 90 6.79 -2.83 -3.31
CA PRO A 90 6.11 -1.54 -3.38
C PRO A 90 5.74 -1.16 -4.84
N PHE A 91 4.69 -0.36 -4.97
CA PHE A 91 4.22 0.20 -6.24
C PHE A 91 3.67 1.59 -5.97
N VAL A 92 4.38 2.60 -6.43
CA VAL A 92 3.98 4.00 -6.28
C VAL A 92 2.85 4.29 -7.26
N TYR A 93 1.66 4.56 -6.72
CA TYR A 93 0.48 4.85 -7.53
C TYR A 93 0.11 6.34 -7.54
N SER A 94 0.65 7.15 -6.62
CA SER A 94 0.33 8.57 -6.51
C SER A 94 0.96 9.41 -7.62
N ALA A 95 0.28 10.48 -8.02
CA ALA A 95 0.79 11.45 -8.98
C ALA A 95 1.21 12.78 -8.31
N PRO A 96 2.42 13.29 -8.56
CA PRO A 96 2.85 14.58 -8.02
C PRO A 96 2.22 15.75 -8.78
N ALA A 97 1.99 16.87 -8.08
CA ALA A 97 1.79 18.14 -8.74
C ALA A 97 3.12 18.59 -9.38
N VAL A 98 3.16 18.69 -10.71
CA VAL A 98 4.38 19.06 -11.44
C VAL A 98 4.62 20.56 -11.54
N VAL A 99 3.80 21.36 -10.84
CA VAL A 99 3.93 22.83 -10.77
C VAL A 99 3.92 23.26 -9.30
N ALA A 100 4.96 23.99 -8.89
CA ALA A 100 5.04 24.69 -7.61
C ALA A 100 5.13 26.20 -7.86
N LYS A 101 4.84 27.02 -6.84
CA LYS A 101 4.91 28.48 -6.94
C LYS A 101 5.87 29.05 -5.91
N VAL A 102 6.62 30.07 -6.29
CA VAL A 102 7.52 30.79 -5.38
C VAL A 102 6.75 31.24 -4.14
N GLY A 103 7.30 30.95 -2.96
CA GLY A 103 6.70 31.31 -1.67
C GLY A 103 5.48 30.49 -1.25
N GLN A 104 4.97 29.58 -2.09
CA GLN A 104 3.86 28.69 -1.75
C GLN A 104 4.37 27.32 -1.27
N ALA A 105 3.82 26.83 -0.15
CA ALA A 105 4.12 25.48 0.32
C ALA A 105 3.67 24.42 -0.70
N TYR A 106 4.59 23.53 -1.04
CA TYR A 106 4.39 22.32 -1.81
C TYR A 106 4.30 21.12 -0.86
N SER A 107 3.38 20.20 -1.13
CA SER A 107 3.25 18.94 -0.42
C SER A 107 2.77 17.86 -1.38
N TYR A 108 3.45 16.72 -1.36
CA TYR A 108 3.14 15.55 -2.16
C TYR A 108 3.31 14.28 -1.32
N PRO A 109 2.21 13.60 -0.94
CA PRO A 109 2.29 12.29 -0.29
C PRO A 109 2.62 11.23 -1.34
N VAL A 110 3.82 10.65 -1.26
CA VAL A 110 4.21 9.52 -2.10
C VAL A 110 3.51 8.27 -1.54
N ARG A 111 2.52 7.76 -2.27
CA ARG A 111 1.70 6.63 -1.83
C ARG A 111 2.07 5.37 -2.58
N THR A 112 2.26 4.29 -1.83
CA THR A 112 2.47 2.94 -2.34
C THR A 112 1.38 2.00 -1.84
N LEU A 113 1.17 0.90 -2.57
CA LEU A 113 0.45 -0.26 -2.04
C LEU A 113 1.12 -0.76 -0.76
N ARG A 114 0.31 -1.30 0.16
CA ARG A 114 0.76 -1.83 1.46
C ARG A 114 0.37 -3.29 1.59
N CYS A 115 1.23 -4.08 2.21
CA CYS A 115 0.96 -5.48 2.51
C CYS A 115 0.94 -5.66 4.02
N ASP A 116 -0.25 -5.96 4.57
CA ASP A 116 -0.37 -6.40 5.97
C ASP A 116 0.10 -7.84 6.15
N GLY A 117 0.44 -8.55 5.08
CA GLY A 117 0.95 -9.92 5.15
C GLY A 117 -0.18 -10.93 5.38
N ASP A 118 0.11 -11.99 6.12
CA ASP A 118 -0.84 -13.07 6.39
C ASP A 118 -0.90 -13.40 7.88
N ILE A 119 -2.09 -13.80 8.34
CA ILE A 119 -2.30 -14.16 9.74
C ILE A 119 -1.72 -15.56 9.97
N GLN A 120 -0.65 -15.64 10.75
CA GLN A 120 0.06 -16.89 10.98
C GLN A 120 0.31 -17.11 12.47
N TYR A 121 0.20 -18.37 12.89
CA TYR A 121 0.61 -18.79 14.22
C TYR A 121 2.07 -19.21 14.18
N ARG A 122 2.96 -18.36 14.71
CA ARG A 122 4.40 -18.62 14.80
C ARG A 122 4.85 -18.36 16.23
N ASP A 123 5.74 -19.21 16.73
CA ASP A 123 6.42 -18.98 18.01
C ASP A 123 5.44 -18.81 19.20
N GLY A 124 4.35 -19.59 19.20
CA GLY A 124 3.32 -19.54 20.24
C GLY A 124 2.33 -18.37 20.11
N THR A 125 2.46 -17.57 19.06
CA THR A 125 1.77 -16.29 18.90
C THR A 125 1.11 -16.17 17.53
N LEU A 126 -0.09 -15.62 17.48
CA LEU A 126 -0.83 -15.30 16.27
C LEU A 126 -0.65 -13.82 15.92
N TYR A 127 -0.18 -13.52 14.72
CA TYR A 127 0.03 -12.16 14.23
C TYR A 127 0.05 -12.09 12.70
N TYR A 128 0.07 -10.87 12.16
CA TYR A 128 0.35 -10.62 10.75
C TYR A 128 1.83 -10.82 10.42
N ALA A 129 2.18 -12.01 9.99
CA ALA A 129 3.51 -12.32 9.47
C ALA A 129 3.67 -11.77 8.05
N GLU A 130 4.90 -11.51 7.62
CA GLU A 130 5.20 -10.93 6.30
C GLU A 130 4.64 -9.53 6.08
N LYS A 131 4.21 -8.86 7.16
CA LYS A 131 3.80 -7.46 7.12
C LYS A 131 4.95 -6.56 6.69
N GLU A 132 4.65 -5.71 5.71
CA GLU A 132 5.61 -4.82 5.07
C GLU A 132 5.55 -3.39 5.63
N GLU A 133 6.70 -2.74 5.68
CA GLU A 133 6.84 -1.30 5.87
C GLU A 133 7.79 -0.74 4.81
N TYR A 134 7.72 0.57 4.54
CA TYR A 134 8.48 1.18 3.46
C TYR A 134 9.36 2.32 3.95
N GLY A 135 10.67 2.21 3.66
CA GLY A 135 11.61 3.31 3.83
C GLY A 135 11.57 4.23 2.61
N HIS A 136 11.57 5.55 2.85
CA HIS A 136 11.51 6.56 1.80
C HIS A 136 12.81 7.35 1.68
N GLU A 137 13.26 7.62 0.45
CA GLU A 137 14.47 8.39 0.18
C GLU A 137 14.30 9.33 -1.01
N LEU A 138 14.67 10.61 -0.83
CA LEU A 138 14.83 11.56 -1.93
C LEU A 138 16.20 11.34 -2.57
N VAL A 139 16.22 10.63 -3.69
CA VAL A 139 17.43 10.28 -4.44
C VAL A 139 17.96 11.49 -5.21
N LYS A 140 17.05 12.27 -5.80
CA LYS A 140 17.36 13.49 -6.55
C LYS A 140 16.30 14.54 -6.27
N GLY A 141 16.70 15.79 -6.07
CA GLY A 141 15.76 16.89 -5.90
C GLY A 141 16.46 18.21 -5.62
N PRO A 142 15.76 19.34 -5.81
CA PRO A 142 16.25 20.66 -5.43
C PRO A 142 16.30 20.81 -3.89
N ALA A 143 17.18 21.69 -3.40
CA ALA A 143 17.44 21.85 -1.97
C ALA A 143 16.20 22.31 -1.14
N TRP A 144 15.22 22.94 -1.79
CA TRP A 144 13.99 23.38 -1.15
C TRP A 144 13.00 22.24 -0.87
N LEU A 145 13.20 21.04 -1.47
CA LEU A 145 12.40 19.85 -1.22
C LEU A 145 13.05 18.93 -0.19
N LYS A 146 12.23 18.40 0.72
CA LYS A 146 12.61 17.39 1.70
C LYS A 146 11.56 16.29 1.73
N LEU A 147 12.02 15.05 1.86
CA LEU A 147 11.16 13.88 2.03
C LEU A 147 11.23 13.43 3.49
N ASP A 148 10.08 13.35 4.13
CA ASP A 148 9.96 12.67 5.41
C ASP A 148 10.09 11.16 5.18
N ARG A 149 11.12 10.55 5.78
CA ARG A 149 11.44 9.13 5.60
C ARG A 149 10.38 8.20 6.17
N ALA A 150 9.66 8.64 7.20
CA ALA A 150 8.65 7.84 7.89
C ALA A 150 7.27 7.99 7.24
N THR A 151 6.88 9.22 6.90
CA THR A 151 5.52 9.48 6.36
C THR A 151 5.45 9.42 4.84
N GLY A 152 6.58 9.46 4.13
CA GLY A 152 6.62 9.49 2.67
C GLY A 152 6.13 10.82 2.07
N VAL A 153 6.00 11.87 2.87
CA VAL A 153 5.56 13.19 2.40
C VAL A 153 6.76 13.99 1.90
N LEU A 154 6.74 14.33 0.61
CA LEU A 154 7.68 15.23 -0.03
C LEU A 154 7.14 16.67 0.07
N ALA A 155 7.83 17.54 0.79
CA ALA A 155 7.36 18.90 1.04
C ALA A 155 8.48 19.95 0.99
N GLY A 156 8.09 21.20 0.81
CA GLY A 156 9.03 22.32 0.71
C GLY A 156 8.36 23.62 0.28
N THR A 157 9.10 24.72 0.31
CA THR A 157 8.65 26.01 -0.23
C THR A 157 9.76 26.57 -1.12
N PRO A 158 9.57 26.67 -2.44
CA PRO A 158 10.60 27.21 -3.32
C PRO A 158 10.73 28.72 -3.15
N GLY A 159 11.96 29.22 -3.20
CA GLY A 159 12.28 30.64 -3.32
C GLY A 159 12.32 31.10 -4.78
N SER A 160 12.53 32.39 -5.00
CA SER A 160 12.65 32.97 -6.35
C SER A 160 13.84 32.42 -7.13
N ALA A 161 14.93 32.05 -6.44
CA ALA A 161 16.11 31.41 -7.04
C ALA A 161 15.85 29.98 -7.52
N ASP A 162 14.76 29.35 -7.06
CA ASP A 162 14.37 28.00 -7.44
C ASP A 162 13.46 27.97 -8.68
N ALA A 163 13.13 29.13 -9.26
CA ALA A 163 12.31 29.25 -10.47
C ALA A 163 12.94 28.50 -11.65
N GLY A 164 12.12 27.73 -12.38
CA GLY A 164 12.60 26.87 -13.46
C GLY A 164 12.14 25.42 -13.31
N VAL A 165 12.85 24.50 -13.95
CA VAL A 165 12.54 23.06 -13.93
C VAL A 165 13.63 22.32 -13.17
N ALA A 166 13.23 21.42 -12.27
CA ALA A 166 14.13 20.52 -11.56
C ALA A 166 13.64 19.07 -11.67
N ASP A 167 14.59 18.15 -11.76
CA ASP A 167 14.29 16.72 -11.68
C ASP A 167 14.16 16.29 -10.22
N VAL A 168 13.17 15.45 -9.94
CA VAL A 168 12.92 14.84 -8.64
C VAL A 168 12.86 13.32 -8.82
N GLU A 169 13.51 12.59 -7.93
CA GLU A 169 13.45 11.14 -7.85
C GLU A 169 13.31 10.70 -6.40
N VAL A 170 12.27 9.94 -6.12
CA VAL A 170 12.02 9.31 -4.82
C VAL A 170 12.11 7.80 -4.98
N ARG A 171 12.78 7.13 -4.03
CA ARG A 171 12.86 5.67 -3.91
C ARG A 171 12.11 5.21 -2.66
N LEU A 172 11.35 4.13 -2.81
CA LEU A 172 10.76 3.37 -1.71
C LEU A 172 11.42 2.00 -1.65
N THR A 173 11.86 1.60 -0.45
CA THR A 173 12.43 0.27 -0.21
C THR A 173 11.57 -0.48 0.79
N ARG A 174 11.20 -1.70 0.45
CA ARG A 174 10.46 -2.59 1.34
C ARG A 174 11.31 -3.09 2.50
N THR A 175 10.69 -3.16 3.66
CA THR A 175 11.26 -3.68 4.91
C THR A 175 10.24 -4.55 5.64
N TYR A 176 10.73 -5.39 6.56
CA TYR A 176 9.91 -6.31 7.35
C TYR A 176 10.24 -6.18 8.85
N PRO A 177 9.92 -5.04 9.49
CA PRO A 177 10.34 -4.77 10.86
C PRO A 177 9.65 -5.66 11.91
N TYR A 178 8.53 -6.30 11.54
CA TYR A 178 7.71 -7.11 12.45
C TYR A 178 7.96 -8.62 12.34
N GLU A 179 8.87 -9.05 11.47
CA GLU A 179 9.12 -10.47 11.24
C GLU A 179 9.83 -11.16 12.38
N SER A 180 9.58 -12.48 12.51
CA SER A 180 10.30 -13.30 13.48
C SER A 180 11.79 -13.28 13.20
N ARG A 181 12.58 -13.09 14.26
CA ARG A 181 14.05 -13.11 14.19
C ARG A 181 14.61 -14.52 14.14
N GLN A 182 13.76 -15.55 14.15
CA GLN A 182 14.23 -16.92 13.97
C GLN A 182 14.81 -17.09 12.57
N PRO A 183 15.92 -17.82 12.42
CA PRO A 183 16.57 -18.01 11.12
C PRO A 183 15.63 -18.53 10.01
N ALA A 184 14.69 -19.42 10.36
CA ALA A 184 13.73 -19.99 9.42
C ALA A 184 12.75 -18.97 8.81
N PHE A 185 12.55 -17.82 9.47
CA PHE A 185 11.62 -16.77 9.04
C PHE A 185 12.33 -15.46 8.67
N SER A 186 13.66 -15.42 8.72
CA SER A 186 14.44 -14.23 8.39
C SER A 186 14.22 -13.79 6.94
N LYS A 187 14.02 -12.49 6.74
CA LYS A 187 13.82 -11.85 5.43
C LYS A 187 15.08 -11.14 4.91
N SER A 188 16.27 -11.62 5.27
CA SER A 188 17.56 -11.01 4.87
C SER A 188 17.97 -11.28 3.42
N GLU A 189 17.40 -12.31 2.80
CA GLU A 189 17.74 -12.78 1.46
C GLU A 189 17.29 -11.83 0.34
N PRO A 190 17.98 -11.81 -0.82
CA PRO A 190 17.68 -10.89 -1.93
C PRO A 190 16.23 -10.95 -2.43
N GLN A 191 15.60 -12.12 -2.39
CA GLN A 191 14.20 -12.31 -2.83
C GLN A 191 13.19 -11.48 -2.04
N PHE A 192 13.53 -11.04 -0.83
CA PHE A 192 12.67 -10.19 0.00
C PHE A 192 12.92 -8.70 -0.23
N ARG A 193 13.98 -8.34 -0.96
CA ARG A 193 14.30 -6.96 -1.29
C ARG A 193 13.48 -6.53 -2.51
N ALA A 194 12.69 -5.49 -2.34
CA ALA A 194 11.99 -4.84 -3.43
C ALA A 194 12.04 -3.33 -3.27
N GLU A 195 12.08 -2.62 -4.38
CA GLU A 195 12.00 -1.17 -4.43
C GLU A 195 11.11 -0.71 -5.58
N ASP A 196 10.61 0.51 -5.45
CA ASP A 196 9.96 1.22 -6.53
C ASP A 196 10.36 2.70 -6.50
N ARG A 197 10.23 3.36 -7.64
CA ARG A 197 10.74 4.73 -7.82
C ARG A 197 9.71 5.61 -8.51
N GLN A 198 9.62 6.84 -8.04
CA GLN A 198 8.87 7.90 -8.69
C GLN A 198 9.84 8.99 -9.14
N ALA A 199 9.98 9.13 -10.45
CA ALA A 199 10.74 10.21 -11.08
C ALA A 199 9.77 11.18 -11.78
N PHE A 200 10.02 12.48 -11.66
CA PHE A 200 9.23 13.51 -12.33
C PHE A 200 10.02 14.81 -12.43
N GLN A 201 9.54 15.72 -13.27
CA GLN A 201 10.03 17.10 -13.33
C GLN A 201 9.04 18.02 -12.64
N ILE A 202 9.53 18.91 -11.79
CA ILE A 202 8.75 19.96 -11.16
C ILE A 202 9.13 21.31 -11.73
N ARG A 203 8.13 22.10 -12.13
CA ARG A 203 8.31 23.47 -12.59
C ARG A 203 7.91 24.45 -11.48
N VAL A 204 8.85 25.27 -11.04
CA VAL A 204 8.58 26.39 -10.14
C VAL A 204 8.26 27.62 -10.99
N VAL A 205 7.04 28.15 -10.82
CA VAL A 205 6.59 29.40 -11.45
C VAL A 205 6.62 30.55 -10.44
N PRO A 206 6.74 31.81 -10.90
CA PRO A 206 6.63 32.98 -10.03
C PRO A 206 5.36 33.02 -9.18
#